data_AF-A0A3S5AFU9-F1
#
_entry.id   AF-A0A3S5AFU9-F1
#
_cell.length_a   1.000
_cell.length_b   1.000
_cell.length_c   1.000
_cell.angle_alpha   90.00
_cell.angle_beta   90.00
_cell.angle_gamma   90.00
#
_symmetry.space_group_name_H-M   'P 1'
#
loop_
_entity.id
_entity.type
_entity.pdbx_description
1 polymer ?
#
loop_
_entity_poly.entity_id
_entity_poly.type
_entity_poly.pdbx_seq_one_letter_code
_entity_poly.pdbx_strand_id
1 'polypeptide(L)'
;MESSTVFHSNQKEQIMGTPLFCDTYDSQAKAFCKRLRVVCEHYKEPKLPLDTVCGFPFVRNVFQETGQFCPVPRHKCTRHFGWERLRRATIDVERYRQFIRMDELLQEEQRLHKSINQRCGTLALILHQTFDHAPDKPVLLPENLFSTPSSCYSMPHPT
;
A
#
# COMPACT_ATOMS: atom_id res chain seq x y z
N MET A 1 -10.98 22.45 15.22
CA MET A 1 -9.54 22.74 15.45
C MET A 1 -8.82 21.41 15.26
N GLU A 2 -8.48 21.09 14.01
CA GLU A 2 -7.99 19.76 13.64
C GLU A 2 -6.47 19.72 13.84
N SER A 3 -6.09 19.07 14.94
CA SER A 3 -4.88 18.31 15.19
C SER A 3 -3.69 18.56 14.26
N SER A 4 -2.81 19.47 14.67
CA SER A 4 -1.43 19.55 14.20
C SER A 4 -0.67 18.28 14.62
N THR A 5 -0.80 17.18 13.87
CA THR A 5 0.09 16.02 14.02
C THR A 5 1.40 16.35 13.32
N VAL A 6 2.34 16.93 14.07
CA VAL A 6 3.70 17.14 13.56
C VAL A 6 4.44 15.81 13.68
N PHE A 7 4.42 15.03 12.61
CA PHE A 7 5.30 13.86 12.48
C PHE A 7 6.73 14.39 12.31
N HIS A 8 7.60 14.02 13.24
CA HIS A 8 9.04 14.23 13.13
C HIS A 8 9.66 12.84 13.01
N SER A 9 10.42 12.59 11.93
CA SER A 9 11.17 11.34 11.76
C SER A 9 12.67 11.64 11.65
N ASN A 10 13.49 10.74 12.21
CA ASN A 10 14.96 10.86 12.22
C ASN A 10 15.60 10.42 10.89
N GLN A 11 14.81 10.09 9.88
CA GLN A 11 15.27 9.55 8.60
C GLN A 11 14.65 10.31 7.44
N LYS A 12 15.39 10.42 6.33
CA LYS A 12 14.90 10.98 5.08
C LYS A 12 13.97 9.95 4.41
N GLU A 13 12.73 10.33 4.12
CA GLU A 13 11.77 9.41 3.49
C GLU A 13 11.90 9.52 1.97
N GLN A 14 12.53 8.53 1.35
CA GLN A 14 12.66 8.47 -0.11
C GLN A 14 11.55 7.61 -0.71
N ILE A 15 10.42 8.25 -0.99
CA ILE A 15 9.34 7.65 -1.77
C ILE A 15 9.75 7.71 -3.25
N MET A 16 9.54 6.63 -4.01
CA MET A 16 9.81 6.59 -5.44
C MET A 16 9.05 7.72 -6.15
N GLY A 17 9.77 8.57 -6.89
CA GLY A 17 9.22 9.73 -7.61
C GLY A 17 9.32 11.05 -6.84
N THR A 18 8.30 11.91 -6.96
CA THR A 18 8.30 13.23 -6.31
C THR A 18 8.05 13.08 -4.80
N PRO A 19 8.90 13.65 -3.93
CA PRO A 19 8.78 13.47 -2.48
C PRO A 19 7.52 14.16 -1.95
N LEU A 20 6.75 13.43 -1.14
CA LEU A 20 5.49 13.89 -0.53
C LEU A 20 5.72 14.84 0.64
N PHE A 21 6.77 14.61 1.42
CA PHE A 21 7.06 15.36 2.64
C PHE A 21 8.25 16.30 2.45
N CYS A 22 8.28 17.34 3.27
CA CYS A 22 9.47 18.13 3.47
C CYS A 22 10.57 17.25 4.12
N ASP A 23 11.83 17.65 3.98
CA ASP A 23 12.98 17.04 4.64
C ASP A 23 13.96 18.14 5.10
N THR A 24 13.47 19.36 5.35
CA THR A 24 14.32 20.44 5.87
C THR A 24 14.63 20.14 7.33
N TYR A 25 15.91 20.07 7.65
CA TYR A 25 16.39 19.81 9.00
C TYR A 25 16.28 21.07 9.87
N ASP A 26 15.67 20.94 11.04
CA ASP A 26 15.67 21.96 12.06
C ASP A 26 16.70 21.63 13.14
N SER A 27 17.74 22.45 13.24
CA SER A 27 18.81 22.31 14.22
C SER A 27 18.35 22.54 15.67
N GLN A 28 17.31 23.34 15.90
CA GLN A 28 16.79 23.58 17.25
C GLN A 28 15.97 22.39 17.73
N ALA A 29 15.06 21.89 16.88
CA ALA A 29 14.26 20.70 17.17
C ALA A 29 15.06 19.39 17.04
N LYS A 30 16.25 19.44 16.43
CA LYS A 30 17.07 18.25 16.07
C LYS A 30 16.28 17.21 15.28
N ALA A 31 15.42 17.67 14.38
CA ALA A 31 14.50 16.81 13.64
C ALA A 31 14.28 17.32 12.21
N PHE A 32 13.87 16.43 11.30
CA PHE A 32 13.45 16.81 9.96
C PHE A 32 11.98 17.20 9.95
N CYS A 33 11.64 18.30 9.27
CA CYS A 33 10.25 18.71 9.03
C CYS A 33 9.56 17.70 8.12
N LYS A 34 8.47 17.04 8.54
CA LYS A 34 7.68 16.11 7.69
C LYS A 34 6.31 16.64 7.31
N ARG A 35 6.14 17.96 7.26
CA ARG A 35 4.93 18.56 6.70
C ARG A 35 4.84 18.21 5.21
N LEU A 36 3.62 18.05 4.70
CA LEU A 36 3.37 17.83 3.27
C LEU A 36 4.10 18.91 2.45
N ARG A 37 4.98 18.49 1.54
CA ARG A 37 5.97 19.37 0.89
C ARG A 37 5.31 20.59 0.28
N VAL A 38 4.24 20.39 -0.49
CA VAL A 38 3.53 21.47 -1.19
C VAL A 38 2.85 22.49 -0.26
N VAL A 39 2.54 22.14 0.99
CA VAL A 39 1.93 23.05 1.98
C VAL A 39 2.96 23.59 2.98
N CYS A 40 4.14 22.97 3.07
CA CYS A 40 5.20 23.38 3.96
C CYS A 40 5.74 24.78 3.63
N GLU A 41 6.13 25.53 4.65
CA GLU A 41 6.78 26.85 4.52
C GLU A 41 8.17 26.78 3.90
N HIS A 42 8.86 25.64 4.04
CA HIS A 42 10.18 25.42 3.43
C HIS A 42 10.10 25.22 1.92
N TYR A 43 8.91 25.01 1.36
CA TYR A 43 8.74 24.83 -0.07
C TYR A 43 8.69 26.18 -0.79
N LYS A 44 9.65 26.38 -1.69
CA LYS A 44 9.70 27.55 -2.57
C LYS A 44 8.98 27.21 -3.87
N GLU A 45 7.86 27.88 -4.11
CA GLU A 45 7.11 27.71 -5.35
C GLU A 45 7.94 28.22 -6.54
N PRO A 46 8.04 27.45 -7.64
CA PRO A 46 8.78 27.89 -8.82
C PRO A 46 8.15 29.16 -9.40
N LYS A 47 9.00 30.12 -9.78
CA LYS A 47 8.54 31.35 -10.43
C LYS A 47 8.02 31.00 -11.82
N LEU A 48 6.75 31.27 -12.06
CA LEU A 48 6.13 31.12 -13.37
C LEU A 48 6.23 32.42 -14.18
N PRO A 49 6.27 32.34 -15.52
CA PRO A 49 6.21 33.53 -16.36
C PRO A 49 4.89 34.30 -16.17
N LEU A 50 4.92 35.61 -16.42
CA LEU A 50 3.76 36.50 -16.20
C LEU A 50 2.55 36.15 -17.07
N ASP A 51 2.81 35.57 -18.25
CA ASP A 51 1.79 35.14 -19.22
C ASP A 51 1.14 33.80 -18.87
N THR A 52 1.50 33.21 -17.72
CA THR A 52 0.82 32.00 -17.26
C THR A 52 -0.64 32.29 -16.93
N VAL A 53 -1.53 31.53 -17.57
CA VAL A 53 -2.96 31.52 -17.26
C VAL A 53 -3.23 30.77 -15.96
N CYS A 54 -4.36 31.07 -15.33
CA CYS A 54 -4.81 30.40 -14.11
C CYS A 54 -4.98 28.90 -14.33
N GLY A 55 -5.59 28.48 -15.44
CA GLY A 55 -5.70 27.07 -15.79
C GLY A 55 -6.64 26.23 -14.91
N PHE A 56 -7.41 26.83 -14.00
CA PHE A 56 -8.37 26.09 -13.17
C PHE A 56 -9.36 25.32 -14.06
N PRO A 57 -9.48 24.00 -13.92
CA PRO A 57 -10.39 23.20 -14.73
C PRO A 57 -11.83 23.42 -14.28
N PHE A 58 -12.73 23.77 -15.19
CA PHE A 58 -14.17 23.87 -14.88
C PHE A 58 -14.87 22.51 -14.87
N VAL A 59 -14.22 21.51 -15.47
CA VAL A 59 -14.67 20.12 -15.50
C VAL A 59 -14.31 19.38 -14.23
N ARG A 60 -15.25 18.53 -13.77
CA ARG A 60 -15.01 17.61 -12.64
C ARG A 60 -14.07 16.47 -13.02
N ASN A 61 -14.15 15.99 -14.27
CA ASN A 61 -13.34 14.90 -14.76
C ASN A 61 -12.19 15.43 -15.63
N VAL A 62 -10.99 15.45 -15.06
CA VAL A 62 -9.78 15.95 -15.71
C VAL A 62 -9.12 14.95 -16.67
N PHE A 63 -9.72 13.75 -16.85
CA PHE A 63 -9.20 12.72 -17.76
C PHE A 63 -9.76 12.83 -19.18
N GLN A 64 -10.67 13.77 -19.43
CA GLN A 64 -11.21 14.05 -20.76
C GLN A 64 -10.82 15.47 -21.19
N GLU A 65 -10.16 15.58 -22.33
CA GLU A 65 -9.76 16.87 -22.91
C GLU A 65 -11.01 17.66 -23.33
N THR A 66 -11.46 18.54 -22.44
CA THR A 66 -12.65 19.37 -22.66
C THR A 66 -12.29 20.81 -23.03
N GLY A 67 -11.02 21.21 -22.88
CA GLY A 67 -10.53 22.55 -23.18
C GLY A 67 -11.11 23.67 -22.30
N GLN A 68 -11.95 23.35 -21.31
CA GLN A 68 -12.61 24.33 -20.44
C GLN A 68 -11.81 24.58 -19.17
N PHE A 69 -11.03 25.66 -19.19
CA PHE A 69 -10.23 26.12 -18.05
C PHE A 69 -10.33 27.63 -17.89
N CYS A 70 -9.94 28.14 -16.73
CA CYS A 70 -9.89 29.58 -16.48
C CYS A 70 -8.75 30.24 -17.30
N PRO A 71 -9.06 31.13 -18.28
CA PRO A 71 -8.06 31.74 -19.14
C PRO A 71 -7.44 33.01 -18.53
N VAL A 72 -7.94 33.48 -17.39
CA VAL A 72 -7.46 34.71 -16.73
C VAL A 72 -6.00 34.53 -16.33
N PRO A 73 -5.11 35.52 -16.55
CA PRO A 73 -3.73 35.46 -16.08
C PRO A 73 -3.66 35.12 -14.59
N ARG A 74 -2.77 34.20 -14.21
CA ARG A 74 -2.69 33.66 -12.84
C ARG A 74 -2.57 34.75 -11.79
N HIS A 75 -1.77 35.79 -12.07
CA HIS A 75 -1.56 36.92 -11.18
C HIS A 75 -2.79 37.84 -11.00
N LYS A 76 -3.75 37.80 -11.94
CA LYS A 76 -5.00 38.58 -11.89
C LYS A 76 -6.20 37.76 -11.40
N CYS A 77 -6.06 36.43 -11.29
CA CYS A 77 -7.15 35.55 -10.92
C CYS A 77 -7.35 35.49 -9.40
N THR A 78 -8.39 36.17 -8.91
CA THR A 78 -8.75 36.15 -7.48
C THR A 78 -9.62 34.95 -7.11
N ARG A 79 -10.40 34.43 -8.06
CA ARG A 79 -11.37 33.33 -7.82
C ARG A 79 -10.72 31.98 -7.50
N HIS A 80 -9.56 31.70 -8.08
CA HIS A 80 -8.86 30.42 -7.95
C HIS A 80 -7.45 30.61 -7.40
N PHE A 81 -7.28 31.55 -6.47
CA PHE A 81 -5.97 31.84 -5.93
C PHE A 81 -5.35 30.58 -5.28
N GLY A 82 -4.15 30.18 -5.74
CA GLY A 82 -3.43 29.03 -5.21
C GLY A 82 -4.07 27.65 -5.48
N TRP A 83 -5.03 27.55 -6.41
CA TRP A 83 -5.76 26.30 -6.64
C TRP A 83 -4.86 25.12 -7.02
N GLU A 84 -3.80 25.34 -7.81
CA GLU A 84 -2.84 24.30 -8.19
C GLU A 84 -2.14 23.70 -6.97
N ARG A 85 -1.74 24.57 -6.03
CA ARG A 85 -1.09 24.20 -4.79
C ARG A 85 -2.02 23.34 -3.93
N LEU A 86 -3.27 23.77 -3.79
CA LEU A 86 -4.30 23.03 -3.05
C LEU A 86 -4.62 21.68 -3.73
N ARG A 87 -4.76 21.66 -5.05
CA ARG A 87 -5.04 20.44 -5.80
C ARG A 87 -3.91 19.43 -5.67
N ARG A 88 -2.66 19.88 -5.78
CA ARG A 88 -1.49 19.03 -5.56
C ARG A 88 -1.45 18.49 -4.12
N ALA A 89 -1.81 19.30 -3.12
CA ALA A 89 -1.92 18.83 -1.73
C ALA A 89 -2.97 17.71 -1.58
N THR A 90 -4.14 17.85 -2.20
CA THR A 90 -5.17 16.80 -2.21
C THR A 90 -4.64 15.50 -2.82
N ILE A 91 -4.00 15.58 -4.00
CA ILE A 91 -3.41 14.42 -4.67
C ILE A 91 -2.32 13.77 -3.81
N ASP A 92 -1.46 14.56 -3.19
CA ASP A 92 -0.39 14.06 -2.33
C ASP A 92 -0.93 13.35 -1.07
N VAL A 93 -2.05 13.82 -0.51
CA VAL A 93 -2.75 13.11 0.58
C VAL A 93 -3.35 11.79 0.09
N GLU A 94 -3.96 11.76 -1.09
CA GLU A 94 -4.46 10.51 -1.69
C GLU A 94 -3.33 9.51 -1.94
N ARG A 95 -2.20 9.98 -2.50
CA ARG A 95 -0.98 9.16 -2.66
C ARG A 95 -0.53 8.58 -1.32
N TYR A 96 -0.45 9.40 -0.26
CA TYR A 96 -0.05 8.94 1.06
C TYR A 96 -0.97 7.86 1.63
N ARG A 97 -2.30 8.00 1.46
CA ARG A 97 -3.26 6.95 1.85
C ARG A 97 -3.01 5.63 1.12
N GLN A 98 -2.72 5.68 -0.18
CA GLN A 98 -2.39 4.49 -0.95
C GLN A 98 -1.05 3.87 -0.48
N PHE A 99 -0.07 4.69 -0.12
CA PHE A 99 1.19 4.19 0.45
C PHE A 99 0.97 3.46 1.77
N ILE A 100 0.18 4.02 2.70
CA ILE A 100 -0.16 3.33 3.95
C ILE A 100 -0.84 2.00 3.66
N ARG A 101 -1.82 1.99 2.74
CA ARG A 101 -2.55 0.77 2.40
C ARG A 101 -1.63 -0.30 1.79
N MET A 102 -0.68 0.10 0.96
CA MET A 102 0.30 -0.81 0.39
C MET A 102 1.23 -1.40 1.47
N ASP A 103 1.67 -0.58 2.44
CA ASP A 103 2.49 -1.05 3.56
C ASP A 103 1.74 -2.07 4.44
N GLU A 104 0.47 -1.80 4.77
CA GLU A 104 -0.39 -2.76 5.49
C GLU A 104 -0.45 -4.13 4.77
N LEU A 105 -0.65 -4.12 3.45
CA LEU A 105 -0.73 -5.34 2.65
C LEU A 105 0.61 -6.09 2.59
N LEU A 106 1.73 -5.37 2.48
CA LEU A 106 3.07 -5.96 2.50
C LEU A 106 3.37 -6.61 3.87
N GLN A 107 2.97 -5.96 4.96
CA GLN A 107 3.10 -6.54 6.31
C GLN A 107 2.25 -7.81 6.45
N GLU A 108 1.03 -7.82 5.92
CA GLU A 108 0.16 -8.99 5.93
C GLU A 108 0.74 -10.14 5.10
N GLU A 109 1.25 -9.87 3.90
CA GLU A 109 1.95 -10.84 3.06
C GLU A 109 3.13 -11.47 3.81
N GLN A 110 3.99 -10.66 4.41
CA GLN A 110 5.12 -11.15 5.21
C GLN A 110 4.67 -12.03 6.38
N ARG A 111 3.56 -11.67 7.04
CA ARG A 111 2.98 -12.49 8.12
C ARG A 111 2.52 -13.85 7.61
N LEU A 112 1.84 -13.89 6.46
CA LEU A 112 1.38 -15.13 5.84
C LEU A 112 2.55 -16.01 5.39
N HIS A 113 3.56 -15.44 4.73
CA HIS A 113 4.76 -16.19 4.35
C HIS A 113 5.49 -16.81 5.55
N LYS A 114 5.62 -16.07 6.65
CA LYS A 114 6.16 -16.62 7.91
C LYS A 114 5.33 -17.79 8.44
N SER A 115 4.00 -17.67 8.42
CA SER A 115 3.10 -18.75 8.86
C SER A 115 3.19 -19.99 7.98
N ILE A 116 3.25 -19.82 6.65
CA ILE A 116 3.41 -20.92 5.69
C ILE A 116 4.76 -21.63 5.92
N ASN A 117 5.85 -20.87 6.07
CA ASN A 117 7.18 -21.43 6.31
C ASN A 117 7.24 -22.24 7.61
N GLN A 118 6.59 -21.75 8.68
CA GLN A 118 6.49 -22.50 9.94
C GLN A 118 5.76 -23.83 9.76
N ARG A 119 4.65 -23.86 9.01
CA ARG A 119 3.87 -25.07 8.76
C ARG A 119 4.55 -26.05 7.83
N CYS A 120 5.23 -25.58 6.78
CA CYS A 120 5.95 -26.44 5.84
C CYS A 120 7.06 -27.22 6.54
N GLY A 121 7.75 -26.58 7.50
CA GLY A 121 8.70 -27.27 8.40
C GLY A 121 8.04 -28.36 9.25
N THR A 122 6.82 -28.12 9.77
CA THR A 122 6.06 -29.15 10.51
C THR A 122 5.58 -30.29 9.62
N LEU A 123 5.07 -30.00 8.42
CA LEU A 123 4.65 -31.03 7.47
C LEU A 123 5.82 -31.94 7.09
N ALA A 124 7.01 -31.38 6.85
CA ALA A 124 8.22 -32.18 6.62
C ALA A 124 8.53 -33.12 7.80
N LEU A 125 8.37 -32.65 9.04
CA LEU A 125 8.53 -33.49 10.24
C LEU A 125 7.46 -34.57 10.36
N ILE A 126 6.18 -34.24 10.15
CA ILE A 126 5.06 -35.19 10.18
C ILE A 126 5.23 -36.26 9.10
N LEU A 127 5.64 -35.85 7.90
CA LEU A 127 5.78 -36.72 6.74
C LEU A 127 7.14 -37.42 6.66
N HIS A 128 8.05 -37.19 7.60
CA HIS A 128 9.37 -37.84 7.61
C HIS A 128 9.26 -39.37 7.61
N GLN A 129 8.23 -39.93 8.26
CA GLN A 129 7.97 -41.37 8.30
C GLN A 129 7.17 -41.90 7.10
N THR A 130 6.70 -41.01 6.21
CA THR A 130 5.96 -41.41 4.99
C THR A 130 6.87 -41.63 3.78
N PHE A 131 8.14 -41.23 3.88
CA PHE A 131 9.15 -41.53 2.87
C PHE A 131 9.81 -42.88 3.18
N ASP A 132 9.63 -43.83 2.27
CA ASP A 132 10.34 -45.11 2.32
C ASP A 132 11.81 -44.88 1.93
N HIS A 133 12.68 -44.89 2.94
CA HIS A 133 14.12 -44.73 2.76
C HIS A 133 14.81 -46.02 2.29
N ALA A 134 14.08 -47.14 2.17
CA ALA A 134 14.57 -48.42 1.73
C ALA A 134 13.51 -49.13 0.84
N PRO A 135 13.28 -48.67 -0.40
CA PRO A 135 12.23 -49.18 -1.29
C PRO A 135 12.37 -50.68 -1.60
N ASP A 136 13.56 -51.24 -1.37
CA ASP A 136 13.87 -52.66 -1.56
C ASP A 136 13.32 -53.55 -0.43
N LYS A 137 12.88 -52.96 0.70
CA LYS A 137 12.31 -53.68 1.84
C LYS A 137 10.81 -53.36 1.96
N PRO A 138 9.92 -54.36 1.83
CA PRO A 138 8.50 -54.12 1.97
C PRO A 138 8.17 -53.64 3.39
N VAL A 139 7.46 -52.51 3.48
CA VAL A 139 6.93 -52.00 4.74
C VAL A 139 5.82 -52.94 5.24
N LEU A 140 6.04 -53.56 6.39
CA LEU A 140 5.04 -54.41 7.05
C LEU A 140 3.96 -53.51 7.65
N LEU A 141 2.78 -53.47 7.05
CA LEU A 141 1.64 -52.76 7.60
C LEU A 141 1.10 -53.50 8.83
N PRO A 142 0.76 -52.80 9.92
CA PRO A 142 0.15 -53.43 11.10
C PRO A 142 -1.21 -54.03 10.74
N GLU A 143 -1.44 -55.28 11.13
CA GLU A 143 -2.63 -56.09 10.83
C GLU A 143 -3.96 -55.39 11.18
N ASN A 144 -3.91 -54.46 12.13
CA ASN A 144 -5.03 -53.71 12.69
C ASN A 144 -5.74 -52.79 11.66
N LEU A 145 -5.05 -52.41 10.58
CA LEU A 145 -5.59 -51.54 9.52
C LEU A 145 -6.57 -52.27 8.58
N PHE A 146 -6.62 -53.60 8.62
CA PHE A 146 -7.55 -54.42 7.85
C PHE A 146 -8.79 -54.85 8.63
N SER A 147 -9.09 -54.20 9.77
CA SER A 147 -10.38 -54.38 10.44
C SER A 147 -11.49 -53.81 9.57
N THR A 148 -12.09 -54.71 8.80
CA THR A 148 -13.22 -54.49 7.91
C THR A 148 -14.30 -53.65 8.57
N PRO A 149 -14.83 -52.58 7.93
CA PRO A 149 -16.08 -51.99 8.38
C PRO A 149 -17.20 -53.00 8.11
N SER A 150 -17.72 -53.59 9.18
CA SER A 150 -18.94 -54.37 9.18
C SER A 150 -20.12 -53.48 8.76
N SER A 151 -20.61 -53.73 7.54
CA SER A 151 -22.01 -53.62 7.11
C SER A 151 -22.79 -52.38 7.54
N CYS A 152 -22.80 -51.35 6.69
CA CYS A 152 -23.92 -50.40 6.64
C CYS A 152 -24.06 -49.76 5.25
N TYR A 153 -24.50 -50.53 4.25
CA TYR A 153 -25.24 -50.00 3.11
C TYR A 153 -26.21 -51.06 2.57
N SER A 154 -27.47 -50.99 3.00
CA SER A 154 -28.61 -51.52 2.26
C SER A 154 -29.36 -50.31 1.68
N MET A 155 -29.25 -50.11 0.36
CA MET A 155 -30.09 -49.19 -0.40
C MET A 155 -31.11 -50.02 -1.20
N PRO A 156 -32.39 -49.62 -1.28
CA PRO A 156 -33.41 -50.36 -2.02
C PRO A 156 -33.32 -50.08 -3.52
N HIS A 157 -33.58 -51.12 -4.32
CA HIS A 157 -33.68 -51.06 -5.78
C HIS A 157 -34.93 -50.29 -6.24
N PRO A 158 -34.87 -49.57 -7.37
CA PRO A 158 -36.04 -48.91 -7.95
C PRO A 158 -36.79 -49.86 -8.90
N THR A 159 -38.12 -49.81 -8.84
CA THR A 159 -39.06 -50.20 -9.91
C THR A 159 -39.90 -48.99 -10.26
#